data_AF-A0A2N3CDR9-F1
#
_entry.id   AF-A0A2N3CDR9-F1
#
_cell.length_a   1.000
_cell.length_b   1.000
_cell.length_c   1.000
_cell.angle_alpha   90.00
_cell.angle_beta   90.00
_cell.angle_gamma   90.00
#
_symmetry.space_group_name_H-M   'P 1'
#
loop_
_entity.id
_entity.type
_entity.pdbx_description
1 polymer ?
#
loop_
_entity_poly.entity_id
_entity_poly.type
_entity_poly.pdbx_seq_one_letter_code
_entity_poly.pdbx_strand_id
1 'polypeptide(L)'
;MTELGGVPGADALRALLGLQAELSGAVTDKEWSAAAGMIVKKLLLSAGQTPESLAVIKAAVGEEIFTAQLKSLTHHQARQLARRLEKRVPDFEVSTASAAVAHARKLLAAVKLPEPREEIDPGPRPLLDPVSRDVPPPPAEKEPAPENETPEEADAEAEEKKDPWSKPSVSLSDEAETEKETTDTDSSPPPPPAGSSYFGRRSFRT
;
A
#
# COMPACT_ATOMS: atom_id res chain seq x y z
N MET A 1 -23.09 -3.87 0.45
CA MET A 1 -22.94 -2.93 1.58
C MET A 1 -21.75 -2.04 1.28
N THR A 2 -22.02 -0.89 0.66
CA THR A 2 -21.05 0.15 0.29
C THR A 2 -21.76 1.50 0.40
N GLU A 3 -22.17 1.80 1.63
CA GLU A 3 -22.98 2.95 2.03
C GLU A 3 -22.19 3.70 3.11
N LEU A 4 -21.39 4.71 2.71
CA LEU A 4 -20.78 5.77 3.55
C LEU A 4 -19.70 6.54 2.73
N GLY A 5 -20.14 7.37 1.77
CA GLY A 5 -19.47 8.59 1.28
C GLY A 5 -17.99 8.60 0.83
N GLY A 6 -17.27 7.49 0.83
CA GLY A 6 -15.82 7.43 0.59
C GLY A 6 -15.45 6.67 -0.68
N VAL A 7 -14.46 7.19 -1.41
CA VAL A 7 -13.83 6.48 -2.55
C VAL A 7 -13.23 5.17 -2.04
N PRO A 8 -13.48 4.01 -2.68
CA PRO A 8 -12.89 2.74 -2.26
C PRO A 8 -11.36 2.81 -2.28
N GLY A 9 -10.70 2.20 -1.30
CA GLY A 9 -9.24 2.35 -1.11
C GLY A 9 -8.39 1.95 -2.32
N ALA A 10 -8.87 1.03 -3.18
CA ALA A 10 -8.21 0.68 -4.43
C ALA A 10 -8.31 1.81 -5.49
N ASP A 11 -9.43 2.53 -5.53
CA ASP A 11 -9.67 3.63 -6.45
C ASP A 11 -8.97 4.91 -5.99
N ALA A 12 -8.88 5.13 -4.67
CA ALA A 12 -8.03 6.17 -4.10
C ALA A 12 -6.55 5.98 -4.44
N LEU A 13 -6.03 4.74 -4.38
CA LEU A 13 -4.67 4.43 -4.82
C LEU A 13 -4.47 4.62 -6.32
N ARG A 14 -5.45 4.26 -7.16
CA ARG A 14 -5.42 4.52 -8.61
C ARG A 14 -5.39 6.03 -8.91
N ALA A 15 -6.19 6.83 -8.22
CA ALA A 15 -6.20 8.29 -8.36
C ALA A 15 -4.84 8.91 -7.98
N LEU A 16 -4.24 8.49 -6.87
CA LEU A 16 -2.91 8.95 -6.46
C LEU A 16 -1.82 8.61 -7.49
N LEU A 17 -1.88 7.42 -8.10
CA LEU A 17 -0.96 7.05 -9.19
C LEU A 17 -1.20 7.87 -10.47
N GLY A 18 -2.45 8.22 -10.77
CA GLY A 18 -2.77 9.14 -11.87
C GLY A 18 -2.13 10.53 -11.71
N LEU A 19 -2.05 11.02 -10.46
CA LEU A 19 -1.42 12.30 -10.10
C LEU A 19 0.11 12.22 -9.95
N GLN A 20 0.75 11.05 -10.16
CA GLN A 20 2.19 10.87 -9.90
C GLN A 20 3.08 11.85 -10.69
N ALA A 21 2.68 12.24 -11.90
CA ALA A 21 3.44 13.21 -12.71
C ALA A 21 3.40 14.62 -12.10
N GLU A 22 2.23 15.06 -11.64
CA GLU A 22 2.02 16.37 -10.98
C GLU A 22 2.70 16.41 -9.60
N LEU A 23 2.66 15.30 -8.87
CA LEU A 23 3.26 15.13 -7.54
C LEU A 23 4.77 14.81 -7.59
N SER A 24 5.39 14.71 -8.76
CA SER A 24 6.78 14.25 -8.94
C SER A 24 7.84 15.12 -8.25
N GLY A 25 7.55 16.41 -8.03
CA GLY A 25 8.39 17.32 -7.24
C GLY A 25 8.11 17.33 -5.73
N ALA A 26 7.04 16.66 -5.29
CA ALA A 26 6.56 16.69 -3.90
C ALA A 26 6.63 15.32 -3.19
N VAL A 27 6.60 14.21 -3.93
CA VAL A 27 6.68 12.84 -3.40
C VAL A 27 7.81 12.07 -4.08
N THR A 28 8.83 11.72 -3.31
CA THR A 28 10.02 11.01 -3.80
C THR A 28 9.74 9.52 -4.06
N ASP A 29 10.54 8.89 -4.93
CA ASP A 29 10.48 7.44 -5.18
C ASP A 29 10.62 6.60 -3.88
N LYS A 30 11.39 7.09 -2.92
CA LYS A 30 11.54 6.49 -1.58
C LYS A 30 10.21 6.43 -0.82
N GLU A 31 9.35 7.42 -0.99
CA GLU A 31 8.04 7.50 -0.34
C GLU A 31 7.00 6.63 -1.05
N TRP A 32 7.03 6.59 -2.40
CA TRP A 32 6.27 5.61 -3.19
C TRP A 32 6.66 4.16 -2.81
N SER A 33 7.95 3.88 -2.72
CA SER A 33 8.50 2.60 -2.26
C SER A 33 8.11 2.25 -0.82
N ALA A 34 8.03 3.25 0.07
CA ALA A 34 7.55 3.06 1.44
C ALA A 34 6.05 2.72 1.48
N ALA A 35 5.22 3.43 0.71
CA ALA A 35 3.78 3.17 0.58
C ALA A 35 3.51 1.77 -0.01
N ALA A 36 4.20 1.40 -1.09
CA ALA A 36 4.17 0.06 -1.65
C ALA A 36 4.59 -1.00 -0.61
N GLY A 37 5.65 -0.73 0.15
CA GLY A 37 6.08 -1.56 1.28
C GLY A 37 5.01 -1.74 2.36
N MET A 38 4.27 -0.70 2.71
CA MET A 38 3.13 -0.80 3.65
C MET A 38 2.02 -1.69 3.09
N ILE A 39 1.68 -1.54 1.81
CA ILE A 39 0.66 -2.38 1.13
C ILE A 39 1.12 -3.85 1.12
N VAL A 40 2.35 -4.14 0.69
CA VAL A 40 2.94 -5.49 0.72
C VAL A 40 2.92 -6.08 2.14
N LYS A 41 3.25 -5.30 3.18
CA LYS A 41 3.20 -5.78 4.56
C LYS A 41 1.77 -6.10 5.02
N LYS A 42 0.76 -5.33 4.62
CA LYS A 42 -0.65 -5.67 4.89
C LYS A 42 -1.09 -6.91 4.13
N LEU A 43 -0.67 -7.08 2.87
CA LEU A 43 -0.94 -8.27 2.07
C LEU A 43 -0.32 -9.53 2.70
N LEU A 44 0.96 -9.51 3.09
CA LEU A 44 1.65 -10.59 3.80
C LEU A 44 0.97 -11.00 5.11
N LEU A 45 0.30 -10.07 5.79
CA LEU A 45 -0.44 -10.32 7.03
C LEU A 45 -1.89 -10.79 6.81
N SER A 46 -2.41 -10.74 5.59
CA SER A 46 -3.76 -11.20 5.24
C SER A 46 -3.91 -12.73 5.34
N ALA A 47 -5.12 -13.19 5.66
CA ALA A 47 -5.40 -14.62 5.87
C ALA A 47 -5.48 -15.44 4.58
N GLY A 48 -5.75 -14.81 3.44
CA GLY A 48 -6.02 -15.47 2.15
C GLY A 48 -4.84 -15.52 1.16
N GLN A 49 -3.60 -15.41 1.62
CA GLN A 49 -2.42 -15.49 0.74
C GLN A 49 -2.04 -16.94 0.43
N THR A 50 -1.76 -17.21 -0.84
CA THR A 50 -1.18 -18.48 -1.33
C THR A 50 0.27 -18.25 -1.79
N PRO A 51 1.06 -19.31 -2.04
CA PRO A 51 2.38 -19.16 -2.65
C PRO A 51 2.33 -18.39 -3.99
N GLU A 52 1.29 -18.63 -4.79
CA GLU A 52 1.11 -18.01 -6.11
C GLU A 52 0.76 -16.51 -6.00
N SER A 53 -0.16 -16.14 -5.09
CA SER A 53 -0.50 -14.71 -4.91
C SER A 53 0.69 -13.91 -4.39
N LEU A 54 1.50 -14.48 -3.49
CA LEU A 54 2.73 -13.85 -3.02
C LEU A 54 3.83 -13.82 -4.09
N ALA A 55 3.90 -14.80 -4.99
CA ALA A 55 4.83 -14.79 -6.12
C ALA A 55 4.48 -13.66 -7.11
N VAL A 56 3.19 -13.45 -7.39
CA VAL A 56 2.71 -12.30 -8.18
C VAL A 56 3.02 -10.96 -7.47
N ILE A 57 2.80 -10.87 -6.15
CA ILE A 57 3.14 -9.65 -5.38
C ILE A 57 4.66 -9.38 -5.39
N LYS A 58 5.50 -10.43 -5.29
CA LYS A 58 6.96 -10.30 -5.41
C LYS A 58 7.37 -9.78 -6.80
N ALA A 59 6.75 -10.29 -7.87
CA ALA A 59 7.04 -9.81 -9.23
C ALA A 59 6.59 -8.37 -9.45
N ALA A 60 5.40 -7.99 -8.96
CA ALA A 60 4.83 -6.66 -9.17
C ALA A 60 5.53 -5.53 -8.39
N VAL A 61 6.11 -5.82 -7.21
CA VAL A 61 6.76 -4.81 -6.33
C VAL A 61 8.28 -5.00 -6.22
N GLY A 62 8.83 -5.99 -6.94
CA GLY A 62 10.26 -6.30 -6.95
C GLY A 62 10.77 -7.10 -5.75
N GLU A 63 11.88 -7.82 -5.95
CA GLU A 63 12.51 -8.68 -4.94
C GLU A 63 12.91 -7.90 -3.68
N GLU A 64 13.45 -6.68 -3.82
CA GLU A 64 14.03 -5.92 -2.71
C GLU A 64 12.98 -5.46 -1.70
N ILE A 65 11.94 -4.74 -2.16
CA ILE A 65 10.84 -4.26 -1.31
C ILE A 65 10.12 -5.45 -0.67
N PHE A 66 9.81 -6.50 -1.44
CA PHE A 66 9.20 -7.73 -0.92
C PHE A 66 10.08 -8.38 0.15
N THR A 67 11.38 -8.52 -0.10
CA THR A 67 12.35 -9.12 0.83
C THR A 67 12.54 -8.29 2.10
N ALA A 68 12.53 -6.96 1.99
CA ALA A 68 12.58 -6.05 3.13
C ALA A 68 11.33 -6.18 4.00
N GLN A 69 10.13 -6.23 3.40
CA GLN A 69 8.89 -6.39 4.16
C GLN A 69 8.72 -7.79 4.77
N LEU A 70 9.18 -8.83 4.08
CA LEU A 70 9.22 -10.19 4.62
C LEU A 70 10.20 -10.29 5.82
N LYS A 71 11.33 -9.56 5.80
CA LYS A 71 12.24 -9.40 6.95
C LYS A 71 11.66 -8.53 8.08
N SER A 72 10.72 -7.62 7.79
CA SER A 72 10.14 -6.70 8.77
C SER A 72 8.96 -7.28 9.56
N LEU A 73 8.60 -8.55 9.31
CA LEU A 73 7.60 -9.31 10.08
C LEU A 73 8.15 -9.71 11.46
N THR A 74 7.33 -9.64 12.50
CA THR A 74 7.69 -10.21 13.81
C THR A 74 7.74 -11.75 13.74
N HIS A 75 8.44 -12.41 14.67
CA HIS A 75 8.52 -13.88 14.71
C HIS A 75 7.14 -14.56 14.63
N HIS A 76 6.17 -14.05 15.40
CA HIS A 76 4.79 -14.55 15.38
C HIS A 76 4.13 -14.38 14.00
N GLN A 77 4.31 -13.22 13.35
CA GLN A 77 3.78 -12.95 12.01
C GLN A 77 4.43 -13.85 10.95
N ALA A 78 5.76 -14.02 10.97
CA ALA A 78 6.47 -14.90 10.04
C ALA A 78 6.06 -16.37 10.21
N ARG A 79 5.92 -16.85 11.46
CA ARG A 79 5.44 -18.21 11.76
C ARG A 79 3.97 -18.41 11.38
N GLN A 80 3.10 -17.42 11.57
CA GLN A 80 1.73 -17.47 11.05
C GLN A 80 1.70 -17.53 9.53
N LEU A 81 2.49 -16.70 8.84
CA LEU A 81 2.59 -16.71 7.38
C LEU A 81 3.04 -18.07 6.85
N ALA A 82 4.13 -18.62 7.39
CA ALA A 82 4.62 -19.95 7.01
C ALA A 82 3.57 -21.05 7.20
N ARG A 83 2.82 -21.05 8.31
CA ARG A 83 1.73 -22.02 8.55
C ARG A 83 0.49 -21.82 7.66
N ARG A 84 0.26 -20.62 7.11
CA ARG A 84 -0.82 -20.37 6.13
C ARG A 84 -0.44 -20.91 4.76
N LEU A 85 0.81 -20.66 4.33
CA LEU A 85 1.35 -21.14 3.06
C LEU A 85 1.50 -22.67 3.06
N GLU A 86 1.93 -23.26 4.18
CA GLU A 86 1.97 -24.71 4.34
C GLU A 86 1.50 -25.14 5.75
N LYS A 87 0.31 -25.75 5.79
CA LYS A 87 -0.36 -26.20 7.02
C LYS A 87 0.38 -27.31 7.78
N ARG A 88 1.35 -27.99 7.15
CA ARG A 88 2.12 -29.13 7.71
C ARG A 88 3.55 -28.77 8.14
N VAL A 89 3.96 -27.51 8.00
CA VAL A 89 5.28 -27.00 8.42
C VAL A 89 5.65 -27.45 9.83
N PRO A 90 6.78 -28.17 10.00
CA PRO A 90 7.29 -28.56 11.31
C PRO A 90 7.71 -27.36 12.16
N ASP A 91 7.43 -27.42 13.46
CA ASP A 91 7.69 -26.30 14.37
C ASP A 91 9.17 -25.92 14.51
N PHE A 92 10.10 -26.83 14.18
CA PHE A 92 11.53 -26.52 14.15
C PHE A 92 11.95 -25.68 12.93
N GLU A 93 11.28 -25.84 11.78
CA GLU A 93 11.56 -25.06 10.55
C GLU A 93 11.07 -23.61 10.67
N VAL A 94 10.13 -23.35 11.57
CA VAL A 94 9.63 -22.01 11.94
C VAL A 94 10.01 -21.59 13.35
N SER A 95 11.06 -22.20 13.91
CA SER A 95 11.55 -21.92 15.27
C SER A 95 12.03 -20.48 15.49
N THR A 96 12.52 -19.82 14.43
CA THR A 96 12.95 -18.41 14.44
C THR A 96 12.26 -17.62 13.34
N ALA A 97 12.24 -16.28 13.46
CA ALA A 97 11.73 -15.40 12.41
C ALA A 97 12.46 -15.64 11.08
N SER A 98 13.80 -15.69 11.11
CA SER A 98 14.66 -15.92 9.94
C SER A 98 14.39 -17.27 9.27
N ALA A 99 14.18 -18.34 10.05
CA ALA A 99 13.86 -19.66 9.50
C ALA A 99 12.47 -19.69 8.84
N ALA A 100 11.45 -19.10 9.48
CA ALA A 100 10.12 -18.97 8.88
C ALA A 100 10.11 -18.12 7.60
N VAL A 101 10.91 -17.05 7.56
CA VAL A 101 11.12 -16.21 6.37
C VAL A 101 11.86 -16.98 5.27
N ALA A 102 12.86 -17.80 5.61
CA ALA A 102 13.56 -18.65 4.65
C ALA A 102 12.63 -19.75 4.09
N HIS A 103 11.79 -20.36 4.93
CA HIS A 103 10.77 -21.32 4.50
C HIS A 103 9.77 -20.68 3.52
N ALA A 104 9.26 -19.48 3.83
CA ALA A 104 8.40 -18.74 2.92
C ALA A 104 9.09 -18.50 1.56
N ARG A 105 10.36 -18.05 1.53
CA ARG A 105 11.10 -17.88 0.27
C ARG A 105 11.31 -19.19 -0.50
N LYS A 106 11.57 -20.31 0.19
CA LYS A 106 11.71 -21.65 -0.41
C LYS A 106 10.43 -22.07 -1.14
N LEU A 107 9.26 -21.82 -0.55
CA LEU A 107 7.97 -22.06 -1.22
C LEU A 107 7.81 -21.17 -2.46
N LEU A 108 8.09 -19.87 -2.35
CA LEU A 108 7.97 -18.92 -3.49
C LEU A 108 8.94 -19.23 -4.63
N ALA A 109 10.13 -19.78 -4.34
CA ALA A 109 11.08 -20.22 -5.35
C ALA A 109 10.66 -21.52 -6.07
N ALA A 110 9.75 -22.30 -5.49
CA ALA A 110 9.17 -23.49 -6.11
C ALA A 110 7.93 -23.17 -6.97
N VAL A 111 7.33 -21.98 -6.82
CA VAL A 111 6.24 -21.51 -7.69
C VAL A 111 6.82 -21.06 -9.02
N LYS A 112 6.59 -21.83 -10.09
CA LYS A 112 6.63 -21.25 -11.45
C LYS A 112 5.46 -20.27 -11.54
N LEU A 113 5.73 -18.97 -11.64
CA LEU A 113 4.67 -18.00 -11.91
C LEU A 113 3.95 -18.40 -13.20
N PRO A 114 2.62 -18.19 -13.31
CA PRO A 114 2.03 -18.06 -14.63
C PRO A 114 2.76 -16.92 -15.35
N GLU A 115 3.16 -17.16 -16.58
CA GLU A 115 3.71 -16.10 -17.44
C GLU A 115 2.68 -14.96 -17.50
N PRO A 116 3.13 -13.68 -17.52
CA PRO A 116 2.23 -12.55 -17.52
C PRO A 116 1.25 -12.77 -18.67
N ARG A 117 -0.06 -12.82 -18.36
CA ARG A 117 -1.08 -13.13 -19.37
C ARG A 117 -0.83 -12.20 -20.55
N GLU A 118 -0.48 -12.80 -21.69
CA GLU A 118 -0.32 -12.04 -22.91
C GLU A 118 -1.60 -11.23 -23.10
N GLU A 119 -1.41 -9.97 -23.49
CA GLU A 119 -2.48 -9.07 -23.85
C GLU A 119 -3.45 -9.84 -24.74
N ILE A 120 -4.75 -9.84 -24.39
CA ILE A 120 -5.74 -10.54 -25.19
C ILE A 120 -5.81 -9.78 -26.51
N ASP A 121 -5.03 -10.27 -27.48
CA ASP A 121 -5.11 -9.87 -28.89
C ASP A 121 -6.60 -9.80 -29.23
N PRO A 122 -7.12 -8.62 -29.62
CA PRO A 122 -8.55 -8.42 -29.84
C PRO A 122 -8.96 -9.19 -31.11
N GLY A 123 -9.12 -10.50 -30.90
CA GLY A 123 -9.12 -11.53 -31.93
C GLY A 123 -10.00 -11.14 -33.10
N PRO A 124 -9.50 -11.32 -34.34
CA PRO A 124 -9.83 -10.48 -35.48
C PRO A 124 -11.34 -10.29 -35.58
N ARG A 125 -11.76 -9.03 -35.38
CA ARG A 125 -13.18 -8.63 -35.46
C ARG A 125 -13.77 -9.26 -36.72
N PRO A 126 -14.86 -10.06 -36.61
CA PRO A 126 -15.41 -10.74 -37.77
C PRO A 126 -15.75 -9.70 -38.83
N LEU A 127 -15.11 -9.86 -39.99
CA LEU A 127 -15.25 -8.96 -41.12
C LEU A 127 -16.72 -9.03 -41.55
N LEU A 128 -17.47 -7.94 -41.35
CA LEU A 128 -18.85 -7.84 -41.82
C LEU A 128 -18.80 -7.69 -43.34
N ASP A 129 -18.95 -8.81 -44.04
CA ASP A 129 -18.94 -8.85 -45.51
C ASP A 129 -19.96 -7.84 -46.08
N PRO A 130 -19.55 -6.96 -47.02
CA PRO A 130 -20.43 -5.95 -47.60
C PRO A 130 -21.38 -6.56 -48.65
N VAL A 131 -22.28 -7.45 -48.22
CA VAL A 131 -23.33 -8.03 -49.06
C VAL A 131 -24.47 -7.03 -49.19
N SER A 132 -24.38 -6.16 -50.20
CA SER A 132 -25.48 -5.27 -50.59
C SER A 132 -26.77 -6.04 -50.81
N ARG A 133 -27.82 -5.67 -50.06
CA ARG A 133 -29.21 -5.96 -50.42
C ARG A 133 -29.97 -4.66 -50.61
N ASP A 134 -29.89 -4.21 -51.85
CA ASP A 134 -30.92 -3.51 -52.60
C ASP A 134 -32.27 -3.37 -51.86
N VAL A 135 -32.58 -2.15 -51.41
CA VAL A 135 -33.89 -1.75 -50.90
C VAL A 135 -34.32 -0.55 -51.75
N PRO A 136 -35.47 -0.61 -52.45
CA PRO A 136 -35.90 0.47 -53.33
C PRO A 136 -36.29 1.72 -52.51
N PRO A 137 -36.04 2.94 -53.04
CA PRO A 137 -36.36 4.16 -52.34
C PRO A 137 -37.89 4.39 -52.25
N PRO A 138 -38.43 4.85 -51.11
CA PRO A 138 -39.77 5.41 -51.07
C PRO A 138 -39.82 6.74 -51.85
N PRO A 139 -40.98 7.11 -52.43
CA PRO A 139 -41.13 8.34 -53.20
C PRO A 139 -41.07 9.61 -52.32
N ALA A 140 -40.84 10.76 -52.97
CA ALA A 140 -40.46 12.03 -52.35
C ALA A 140 -41.63 12.93 -51.90
N GLU A 141 -41.28 14.16 -51.48
CA GLU A 141 -42.12 15.32 -51.10
C GLU A 141 -42.81 15.23 -49.71
N LYS A 142 -42.36 15.94 -48.66
CA LYS A 142 -42.22 17.41 -48.63
C LYS A 142 -41.39 17.96 -47.46
N GLU A 143 -40.59 18.98 -47.77
CA GLU A 143 -40.20 20.08 -46.87
C GLU A 143 -41.42 21.04 -46.65
N PRO A 144 -41.45 21.92 -45.61
CA PRO A 144 -40.31 22.74 -45.17
C PRO A 144 -40.09 22.90 -43.64
N ALA A 145 -38.99 23.58 -43.33
CA ALA A 145 -38.67 24.26 -42.06
C ALA A 145 -39.50 25.60 -41.94
N PRO A 146 -39.28 26.56 -41.00
CA PRO A 146 -38.08 26.83 -40.19
C PRO A 146 -38.30 27.31 -38.72
N GLU A 147 -37.20 27.74 -38.07
CA GLU A 147 -37.12 28.76 -36.99
C GLU A 147 -37.75 28.44 -35.59
N ASN A 148 -37.28 28.96 -34.43
CA ASN A 148 -36.14 29.85 -34.15
C ASN A 148 -35.55 29.71 -32.70
N GLU A 149 -34.39 30.35 -32.50
CA GLU A 149 -33.87 31.04 -31.27
C GLU A 149 -33.86 30.40 -29.85
N THR A 150 -32.64 30.27 -29.32
CA THR A 150 -32.18 30.51 -27.92
C THR A 150 -31.74 31.99 -27.73
N PRO A 151 -31.35 32.54 -26.53
CA PRO A 151 -31.24 32.03 -25.15
C PRO A 151 -31.82 33.01 -24.05
N GLU A 152 -31.18 33.04 -22.85
CA GLU A 152 -31.26 33.93 -21.64
C GLU A 152 -31.86 33.25 -20.38
N GLU A 153 -31.21 33.19 -19.20
CA GLU A 153 -30.67 34.21 -18.23
C GLU A 153 -31.75 34.87 -17.35
N ALA A 154 -31.50 35.26 -16.07
CA ALA A 154 -30.33 35.07 -15.19
C ALA A 154 -30.61 33.98 -14.10
N ASP A 155 -30.59 34.08 -12.76
CA ASP A 155 -30.20 35.04 -11.68
C ASP A 155 -30.30 34.24 -10.33
N ALA A 156 -29.79 34.55 -9.12
CA ALA A 156 -28.82 35.49 -8.52
C ALA A 156 -28.38 34.97 -7.11
N GLU A 157 -27.43 35.65 -6.43
CA GLU A 157 -27.04 35.58 -4.98
C GLU A 157 -26.58 34.20 -4.40
N ALA A 158 -25.41 33.99 -3.76
CA ALA A 158 -24.55 34.75 -2.83
C ALA A 158 -24.92 34.63 -1.33
N GLU A 159 -24.13 33.87 -0.56
CA GLU A 159 -23.79 34.24 0.83
C GLU A 159 -22.50 33.55 1.35
N GLU A 160 -21.80 34.24 2.25
CA GLU A 160 -20.44 33.94 2.69
C GLU A 160 -20.43 33.55 4.19
N LYS A 161 -20.13 32.27 4.53
CA LYS A 161 -20.15 31.81 5.94
C LYS A 161 -18.99 30.87 6.36
N LYS A 162 -17.82 31.51 6.54
CA LYS A 162 -16.82 31.28 7.62
C LYS A 162 -16.09 29.93 7.73
N ASP A 163 -14.77 29.98 7.55
CA ASP A 163 -13.83 28.95 7.98
C ASP A 163 -13.92 28.63 9.49
N PRO A 164 -14.10 27.36 9.89
CA PRO A 164 -14.05 26.95 11.29
C PRO A 164 -12.61 26.74 11.83
N TRP A 165 -11.57 27.05 11.05
CA TRP A 165 -10.16 26.74 11.35
C TRP A 165 -9.27 27.99 11.60
N SER A 166 -9.88 29.11 12.01
CA SER A 166 -9.13 30.24 12.58
C SER A 166 -8.34 29.80 13.82
N LYS A 167 -7.01 29.80 13.72
CA LYS A 167 -6.09 29.29 14.74
C LYS A 167 -6.16 30.11 16.03
N PRO A 168 -6.32 29.48 17.21
CA PRO A 168 -5.83 30.08 18.45
C PRO A 168 -4.29 29.96 18.49
N SER A 169 -3.60 31.08 18.60
CA SER A 169 -2.16 31.11 18.85
C SER A 169 -1.86 30.62 20.28
N VAL A 170 -0.96 29.65 20.42
CA VAL A 170 -0.32 29.31 21.70
C VAL A 170 1.16 29.63 21.59
N SER A 171 1.55 30.78 22.11
CA SER A 171 2.95 31.14 22.30
C SER A 171 3.47 30.47 23.57
N LEU A 172 4.45 29.58 23.45
CA LEU A 172 5.35 29.24 24.55
C LEU A 172 6.80 29.49 24.10
N SER A 173 7.32 30.65 24.51
CA SER A 173 8.63 30.68 25.17
C SER A 173 8.47 30.02 26.56
N ASP A 174 9.51 29.65 27.29
CA ASP A 174 10.94 29.90 27.13
C ASP A 174 11.72 28.73 27.79
N GLU A 175 12.97 28.53 27.40
CA GLU A 175 14.14 28.28 28.27
C GLU A 175 15.32 27.75 27.44
N ALA A 176 16.53 28.11 27.85
CA ALA A 176 17.78 27.86 27.12
C ALA A 176 18.77 27.03 27.96
N GLU A 177 19.95 26.78 27.39
CA GLU A 177 21.10 26.10 28.00
C GLU A 177 20.94 24.57 28.21
N THR A 178 21.98 23.74 28.13
CA THR A 178 23.37 23.98 27.70
C THR A 178 23.88 22.78 26.92
N GLU A 179 24.40 23.00 25.70
CA GLU A 179 25.19 21.97 25.01
C GLU A 179 26.58 21.87 25.63
N LYS A 180 26.85 20.79 26.35
CA LYS A 180 28.21 20.40 26.74
C LYS A 180 28.75 19.38 25.76
N GLU A 181 29.34 19.89 24.68
CA GLU A 181 30.25 19.12 23.85
C GLU A 181 31.50 18.76 24.67
N THR A 182 31.58 17.51 25.14
CA THR A 182 32.82 16.90 25.58
C THR A 182 32.93 15.52 24.95
N THR A 183 33.75 15.42 23.91
CA THR A 183 34.30 14.14 23.47
C THR A 183 35.11 13.53 24.62
N ASP A 184 34.75 12.33 25.07
CA ASP A 184 35.76 11.37 25.51
C ASP A 184 35.26 9.93 25.47
N THR A 185 36.16 9.02 25.12
CA THR A 185 35.90 7.57 25.12
C THR A 185 36.24 6.95 26.46
N ASP A 186 35.24 6.45 27.19
CA ASP A 186 35.45 5.37 28.14
C ASP A 186 34.26 4.38 28.15
N SER A 187 34.54 3.12 28.47
CA SER A 187 33.63 1.98 28.35
C SER A 187 33.34 1.37 29.72
N SER A 188 32.48 2.02 30.50
CA SER A 188 31.98 1.50 31.79
C SER A 188 30.45 1.47 31.83
N PRO A 189 29.82 0.36 32.27
CA PRO A 189 28.38 0.29 32.47
C PRO A 189 27.94 1.13 33.69
N PRO A 190 26.69 1.63 33.72
CA PRO A 190 26.20 2.43 34.82
C PRO A 190 26.13 1.63 36.15
N PRO A 191 26.38 2.28 37.31
CA PRO A 191 26.29 1.62 38.60
C PRO A 191 24.86 1.15 38.91
N PRO A 192 24.69 0.03 39.63
CA PRO A 192 23.37 -0.48 40.00
C PRO A 192 22.66 0.48 40.98
N PRO A 193 21.32 0.59 40.94
CA PRO A 193 20.57 1.48 41.81
C PRO A 193 20.72 1.08 43.29
N ALA A 194 20.96 2.07 44.15
CA ALA A 194 21.11 1.89 45.58
C ALA A 194 19.79 1.38 46.20
N GLY A 195 19.81 0.16 46.74
CA GLY A 195 18.65 -0.47 47.39
C GLY A 195 18.47 -1.97 47.12
N SER A 196 19.17 -2.55 46.13
CA SER A 196 19.03 -3.98 45.78
C SER A 196 19.74 -4.94 46.77
N SER A 197 19.21 -5.04 47.99
CA SER A 197 19.67 -5.96 49.03
C SER A 197 19.22 -7.41 48.79
N TYR A 198 19.34 -7.92 47.55
CA TYR A 198 18.68 -9.16 47.11
C TYR A 198 19.56 -10.20 46.40
N PHE A 199 20.85 -10.24 46.71
CA PHE A 199 21.67 -11.45 46.52
C PHE A 199 22.12 -12.02 47.86
N GLY A 200 21.26 -12.88 48.43
CA GLY A 200 21.50 -13.53 49.71
C GLY A 200 22.71 -14.44 49.68
N ARG A 201 23.77 -14.06 50.39
CA ARG A 201 24.95 -14.90 50.66
C ARG A 201 24.55 -16.09 51.55
N ARG A 202 24.10 -17.18 50.92
CA ARG A 202 23.96 -18.48 51.61
C ARG A 202 25.33 -18.89 52.14
N SER A 203 25.40 -19.22 53.42
CA SER A 203 26.64 -19.64 54.07
C SER A 203 27.07 -21.02 53.59
N PHE A 204 28.12 -21.08 52.78
CA PHE A 204 28.94 -22.28 52.71
C PHE A 204 29.88 -22.29 53.93
N ARG A 205 29.54 -23.10 54.93
CA ARG A 205 30.48 -23.52 55.96
C ARG A 205 31.39 -24.60 55.37
N THR A 206 32.69 -24.39 55.45
CA THR A 206 33.72 -25.43 55.43
C THR A 206 33.92 -25.94 56.86
#